data_AF-A0A3D1E8X3-F1
#
_entry.id   AF-A0A3D1E8X3-F1
#
_cell.length_a   1.000
_cell.length_b   1.000
_cell.length_c   1.000
_cell.angle_alpha   90.00
_cell.angle_beta   90.00
_cell.angle_gamma   90.00
#
_symmetry.space_group_name_H-M   'P 1'
#
loop_
_entity.id
_entity.type
_entity.pdbx_description
1 polymer ?
#
loop_
_entity_poly.entity_id
_entity_poly.type
_entity_poly.pdbx_seq_one_letter_code
_entity_poly.pdbx_strand_id
1 'polypeptide(L)'
;MKHPKIEGIEHRIEPLRKALAQHPLYNRLQTIEDVALFTEQHVFAVWDFMSLLKSLQQSLSCVSVPWVPAPHPQITRFINEIVWGEESDLDV
;
A
#
# COMPACT_ATOMS: atom_id res chain seq x y z
N MET A 1 2.02 13.12 19.77
CA MET A 1 1.63 14.28 18.92
C MET A 1 2.21 14.05 17.54
N LYS A 2 1.44 14.31 16.47
CA LYS A 2 1.95 14.21 15.10
C LYS A 2 2.90 15.37 14.83
N HIS A 3 3.87 15.16 13.93
CA HIS A 3 4.80 16.21 13.53
C HIS A 3 4.03 17.29 12.74
N PRO A 4 4.27 18.60 12.96
CA PRO A 4 3.46 19.68 12.36
C PRO A 4 3.46 19.67 10.82
N LYS A 5 4.54 19.19 10.19
CA LYS A 5 4.57 19.00 8.72
C LYS A 5 3.60 17.92 8.24
N ILE A 6 3.40 16.85 9.02
CA ILE A 6 2.46 15.78 8.68
C ILE A 6 1.03 16.33 8.77
N GLU A 7 0.72 17.05 9.85
CA GLU A 7 -0.58 17.69 10.02
C GLU A 7 -0.88 18.68 8.88
N GLY A 8 0.11 19.46 8.46
CA GLY A 8 -0.03 20.36 7.32
C GLY A 8 -0.28 19.64 5.99
N ILE A 9 0.31 18.45 5.77
CA ILE A 9 0.02 17.64 4.58
C ILE A 9 -1.41 17.10 4.67
N GLU A 10 -1.77 16.47 5.80
CA GLU A 10 -3.09 15.89 6.04
C GLU A 10 -4.21 16.92 5.80
N HIS A 11 -4.05 18.14 6.32
CA HIS A 11 -5.03 19.20 6.13
C HIS A 11 -5.22 19.59 4.65
N ARG A 12 -4.12 19.67 3.88
CA ARG A 12 -4.19 20.05 2.46
C ARG A 12 -4.82 18.97 1.59
N ILE A 13 -4.61 17.70 1.91
CA ILE A 13 -5.15 16.59 1.13
C ILE A 13 -6.58 16.20 1.54
N GLU A 14 -7.06 16.67 2.70
CA GLU A 14 -8.37 16.30 3.23
C GLU A 14 -9.54 16.53 2.25
N PRO A 15 -9.65 17.67 1.53
CA PRO A 15 -10.70 17.86 0.54
C PRO A 15 -10.63 16.85 -0.61
N LEU A 16 -9.41 16.50 -1.06
CA LEU A 16 -9.18 15.52 -2.12
C LEU A 16 -9.56 14.11 -1.65
N ARG A 17 -9.23 13.75 -0.41
CA ARG A 17 -9.64 12.47 0.19
C ARG A 17 -11.16 12.34 0.27
N LYS A 18 -11.86 13.41 0.67
CA LYS A 18 -13.32 13.44 0.68
C LYS A 18 -13.92 13.27 -0.71
N ALA A 19 -13.39 14.01 -1.69
CA ALA A 19 -13.85 13.91 -3.08
C ALA A 19 -13.65 12.50 -3.66
N LEU A 20 -12.51 11.87 -3.38
CA LEU A 20 -12.23 10.50 -3.79
C LEU A 20 -13.18 9.50 -3.09
N ALA A 21 -13.34 9.60 -1.77
CA ALA A 21 -14.20 8.68 -1.00
C ALA A 21 -15.68 8.77 -1.39
N GLN A 22 -16.14 9.95 -1.82
CA GLN A 22 -17.53 10.20 -2.24
C GLN A 22 -17.71 10.07 -3.75
N HIS A 23 -16.75 9.49 -4.47
CA HIS A 23 -16.77 9.49 -5.92
C HIS A 23 -17.98 8.70 -6.46
N PRO A 24 -18.79 9.27 -7.39
CA PRO A 24 -20.02 8.65 -7.87
C PRO A 24 -19.84 7.28 -8.55
N LEU A 25 -18.60 6.94 -8.96
CA LEU A 25 -18.27 5.64 -9.53
C LEU A 25 -18.65 4.49 -8.60
N TYR A 26 -18.47 4.63 -7.29
CA TYR A 26 -18.80 3.56 -6.35
C TYR A 26 -20.28 3.21 -6.36
N ASN A 27 -21.17 4.18 -6.62
CA ASN A 27 -22.60 3.93 -6.76
C ASN A 27 -22.95 3.18 -8.07
N ARG A 28 -22.02 3.07 -9.01
CA ARG A 28 -22.23 2.35 -10.29
C ARG A 28 -21.78 0.90 -10.24
N LEU A 29 -21.08 0.46 -9.19
CA LEU A 29 -20.68 -0.94 -9.02
C LEU A 29 -21.84 -1.73 -8.40
N GLN A 30 -22.75 -2.22 -9.25
CA GLN A 30 -23.98 -2.90 -8.80
C GLN A 30 -23.93 -4.41 -9.00
N THR A 31 -23.16 -4.89 -9.99
CA THR A 31 -23.02 -6.30 -10.29
C THR A 31 -21.57 -6.78 -10.22
N ILE A 32 -21.37 -8.10 -10.26
CA ILE A 32 -20.03 -8.68 -10.27
C ILE A 32 -19.27 -8.32 -11.55
N GLU A 33 -19.99 -8.15 -12.67
CA GLU A 33 -19.44 -7.70 -13.94
C GLU A 33 -18.91 -6.25 -13.86
N ASP A 34 -19.63 -5.37 -13.16
CA ASP A 34 -19.16 -3.99 -12.91
C ASP A 34 -17.86 -3.99 -12.09
N VAL A 35 -17.78 -4.85 -11.08
CA VAL A 35 -16.57 -5.01 -10.25
C VAL A 35 -15.43 -5.57 -11.07
N ALA A 36 -15.67 -6.61 -11.89
CA ALA A 36 -14.66 -7.18 -12.76
C ALA A 36 -14.07 -6.11 -13.69
N LEU A 37 -14.93 -5.36 -14.40
CA LEU A 37 -14.50 -4.28 -15.28
C LEU A 37 -13.72 -3.18 -14.53
N PHE A 38 -14.17 -2.80 -13.33
CA PHE A 38 -13.45 -1.84 -12.50
C PHE A 38 -12.05 -2.36 -12.13
N THR A 39 -11.95 -3.63 -11.71
CA THR A 39 -10.67 -4.23 -11.30
C THR A 39 -9.70 -4.42 -12.46
N GLU A 40 -10.18 -4.67 -13.69
CA GLU A 40 -9.33 -4.70 -14.90
C GLU A 40 -8.56 -3.39 -15.08
N GLN A 41 -9.19 -2.26 -14.78
CA GLN A 41 -8.56 -0.94 -14.82
C GLN A 41 -7.81 -0.60 -13.53
N HIS A 42 -8.03 -1.34 -12.44
CA HIS A 42 -7.40 -1.08 -11.14
C HIS A 42 -6.17 -1.96 -10.88
N VAL A 43 -5.93 -3.00 -11.69
CA VAL A 43 -4.83 -3.95 -11.52
C VAL A 43 -3.47 -3.25 -11.45
N PHE A 44 -3.28 -2.14 -12.17
CA PHE A 44 -2.04 -1.38 -12.14
C PHE A 44 -1.72 -0.82 -10.75
N ALA A 45 -2.74 -0.42 -9.96
CA ALA A 45 -2.53 0.16 -8.64
C ALA A 45 -2.05 -0.92 -7.64
N VAL A 46 -2.57 -2.14 -7.77
CA VAL A 46 -2.12 -3.30 -7.00
C VAL A 46 -0.67 -3.65 -7.35
N TRP A 47 -0.34 -3.67 -8.65
CA TRP A 47 1.02 -3.93 -9.11
C TRP A 47 2.01 -2.85 -8.69
N ASP A 48 1.62 -1.58 -8.77
CA ASP A 48 2.45 -0.45 -8.32
C ASP A 48 2.76 -0.56 -6.83
N PHE A 49 1.74 -0.84 -6.01
CA PHE A 49 1.90 -1.04 -4.58
C PHE A 49 2.83 -2.23 -4.26
N MET A 50 2.60 -3.41 -4.84
CA MET A 50 3.43 -4.58 -4.59
C MET A 50 4.86 -4.38 -5.11
N SER A 51 5.04 -3.68 -6.23
CA SER A 51 6.36 -3.35 -6.77
C SER A 51 7.13 -2.40 -5.84
N LEU A 52 6.45 -1.38 -5.31
CA LEU A 52 7.03 -0.46 -4.32
C LEU A 52 7.40 -1.23 -3.04
N LEU A 53 6.50 -2.07 -2.54
CA LEU A 53 6.73 -2.89 -1.35
C LEU A 53 7.94 -3.80 -1.51
N LYS A 54 8.08 -4.46 -2.66
CA LYS A 54 9.25 -5.31 -2.96
C LYS A 54 10.54 -4.53 -3.10
N SER A 55 10.51 -3.35 -3.72
CA SER A 55 11.67 -2.45 -3.78
C SER A 55 12.13 -2.01 -2.38
N LEU A 56 11.18 -1.68 -1.50
CA LEU A 56 11.45 -1.35 -0.11
C LEU A 56 12.00 -2.56 0.66
N GLN A 57 11.42 -3.75 0.46
CA GLN A 57 11.91 -4.98 1.08
C GLN A 57 13.36 -5.26 0.66
N GLN A 58 13.68 -5.15 -0.63
CA GLN A 58 15.05 -5.32 -1.13
C GLN A 58 16.02 -4.30 -0.52
N SER A 59 15.58 -3.05 -0.36
CA SER A 59 16.43 -1.97 0.16
C SER A 59 16.62 -1.97 1.67
N LEU A 60 15.64 -2.49 2.43
CA LEU A 60 15.55 -2.34 3.89
C LEU A 60 15.66 -3.66 4.65
N SER A 61 15.80 -4.79 3.96
CA SER A 61 15.87 -6.12 4.56
C SER A 61 16.99 -6.98 3.96
N CYS A 62 17.00 -8.28 4.28
CA CYS A 62 18.06 -9.23 3.94
C CYS A 62 17.60 -10.32 2.95
N VAL A 63 16.94 -9.91 1.86
CA VAL A 63 16.35 -10.82 0.86
C VAL A 63 17.31 -11.27 -0.25
N SER A 64 18.53 -10.72 -0.32
CA SER A 64 19.56 -11.13 -1.28
C SER A 64 20.46 -12.25 -0.75
N VAL A 65 21.03 -13.04 -1.66
CA VAL A 65 22.05 -14.06 -1.34
C VAL A 65 23.45 -13.62 -1.79
N PRO A 66 24.52 -13.90 -1.02
CA PRO A 66 24.52 -14.55 0.30
C PRO A 66 23.87 -13.68 1.38
N TRP A 67 23.31 -14.33 2.41
CA TRP A 67 22.59 -13.64 3.49
C TRP A 67 23.53 -12.73 4.30
N VAL A 68 23.10 -11.49 4.50
CA VAL A 68 23.75 -10.49 5.35
C VAL A 68 22.66 -9.74 6.13
N PRO A 69 22.81 -9.53 7.45
CA PRO A 69 21.80 -8.83 8.24
C PRO A 69 21.69 -7.36 7.84
N ALA A 70 20.45 -6.85 7.76
CA ALA A 70 20.18 -5.43 7.50
C ALA A 70 20.51 -4.57 8.74
N PRO A 71 20.92 -3.30 8.55
CA PRO A 71 21.41 -2.43 9.63
C PRO A 71 20.33 -1.96 10.62
N HIS A 72 19.05 -2.02 10.24
CA HIS A 72 17.94 -1.48 11.01
C HIS A 72 16.87 -2.54 11.30
N PRO A 73 17.03 -3.35 12.37
CA PRO A 73 16.17 -4.51 12.61
C PRO A 73 14.69 -4.17 12.80
N GLN A 74 14.37 -2.99 13.36
CA GLN A 74 12.98 -2.54 13.52
C GLN A 74 12.30 -2.28 12.17
N ILE A 75 12.99 -1.62 11.23
CA ILE A 75 12.47 -1.32 9.89
C ILE A 75 12.39 -2.62 9.08
N THR A 76 13.40 -3.48 9.18
CA THR A 76 13.42 -4.80 8.54
C THR A 76 12.25 -5.67 8.99
N ARG A 77 11.96 -5.70 10.30
CA ARG A 77 10.79 -6.42 10.81
C ARG A 77 9.51 -5.82 10.25
N PHE A 78 9.35 -4.50 10.34
CA PHE A 78 8.13 -3.82 9.89
C PHE A 78 7.83 -4.08 8.41
N ILE A 79 8.83 -3.96 7.53
CA ILE A 79 8.62 -4.20 6.09
C ILE A 79 8.30 -5.67 5.81
N ASN A 80 8.92 -6.60 6.54
CA ASN A 80 8.65 -8.03 6.38
C ASN A 80 7.27 -8.43 6.91
N GLU A 81 6.75 -7.77 7.95
CA GLU A 81 5.38 -7.98 8.45
C GLU A 81 4.35 -7.53 7.39
N ILE A 82 4.57 -6.37 6.75
CA ILE A 82 3.71 -5.93 5.63
C ILE A 82 3.77 -6.93 4.48
N VAL A 83 4.98 -7.31 4.04
CA VAL A 83 5.15 -8.29 2.95
C VAL A 83 4.46 -9.61 3.28
N TRP A 84 4.59 -10.08 4.53
CA TRP A 84 3.96 -11.32 4.95
C TRP A 84 2.43 -11.24 4.84
N GLY A 85 1.81 -10.15 5.32
CA GLY A 85 0.36 -9.96 5.19
C GLY A 85 -0.09 -9.92 3.74
N GLU A 86 0.55 -9.08 2.92
CA GLU A 86 0.17 -8.85 1.52
C GLU A 86 0.43 -10.06 0.60
N GLU A 87 1.42 -10.91 0.90
CA GLU A 87 1.73 -12.09 0.07
C GLU A 87 1.01 -13.38 0.52
N SER A 88 0.52 -13.42 1.75
CA SER A 88 -0.18 -14.60 2.28
C SER A 88 -1.69 -14.45 2.31
N ASP A 89 -2.22 -13.26 1.97
CA ASP A 89 -3.62 -12.88 2.13
C ASP A 89 -4.12 -13.16 3.57
N LEU A 90 -3.24 -13.02 4.56
CA LEU A 90 -3.54 -13.19 5.97
C LEU A 90 -3.59 -11.82 6.68
N ASP A 91 -4.80 -11.40 7.04
CA ASP A 91 -5.04 -10.33 7.99
C ASP A 91 -5.00 -10.91 9.41
N VAL A 92 -3.92 -10.67 10.18
CA VAL A 92 -3.79 -11.09 11.59
C VAL A 92 -3.70 -9.90 12.53
#